data_AF-A0A915CWT5-F1
#
_entry.id   AF-A0A915CWT5-F1
#
_cell.length_a   1.000
_cell.length_b   1.000
_cell.length_c   1.000
_cell.angle_alpha   90.00
_cell.angle_beta   90.00
_cell.angle_gamma   90.00
#
_symmetry.space_group_name_H-M   'P 1'
#
loop_
_entity.id
_entity.type
_entity.pdbx_description
1 polymer ?
#
loop_
_entity_poly.entity_id
_entity_poly.type
_entity_poly.pdbx_seq_one_letter_code
_entity_poly.pdbx_strand_id
1 'polypeptide(L)'
;MFQRKKTSDHVQCSLQRFSDMHRDSTSRAKHFRLAMEALSPQDKRQLVDDFSFEAFHLIDSLLLHPDLSVDAQVVFDAESALWTLEQVLCFAPELVGKGWQRNAIECILKRALLPRNLLGVRKIAIRLFLIWYQCLAVYNGTSRMLDVVFQCCLPYFPLKNSQRSERILQEYCESPQ
;
A
#
# COMPACT_ATOMS: atom_id res chain seq x y z
N MET A 1 32.66 14.42 11.83
CA MET A 1 31.43 14.16 12.63
C MET A 1 30.25 15.11 12.34
N PHE A 2 30.35 16.11 11.45
CA PHE A 2 29.28 17.11 11.25
C PHE A 2 28.16 16.75 10.26
N GLN A 3 28.34 15.76 9.37
CA GLN A 3 27.31 15.38 8.40
C GLN A 3 26.14 14.60 9.03
N ARG A 4 26.43 13.72 10.00
CA ARG A 4 25.43 12.84 10.63
C ARG A 4 24.35 13.62 11.40
N LYS A 5 24.71 14.76 12.00
CA LYS A 5 23.80 15.60 12.79
C LYS A 5 22.80 16.35 11.90
N LYS A 6 23.25 16.93 10.79
CA LYS A 6 22.37 17.62 9.82
C LYS A 6 21.35 16.67 9.18
N THR A 7 21.75 15.46 8.83
CA THR A 7 20.82 14.45 8.29
C THR A 7 19.72 14.11 9.29
N SER A 8 20.06 13.98 10.58
CA SER A 8 19.08 13.75 11.66
C SER A 8 18.05 14.88 11.76
N ASP A 9 18.48 16.14 11.74
CA ASP A 9 17.59 17.30 11.85
C ASP A 9 16.64 17.42 10.65
N HIS A 10 17.14 17.13 9.44
CA HIS A 10 16.33 17.12 8.21
C HIS A 10 15.28 15.99 8.20
N VAL A 11 15.64 14.81 8.70
CA VAL A 11 14.70 13.68 8.87
C VAL A 11 13.62 14.07 9.86
N GLN A 12 13.99 14.60 11.03
CA GLN A 12 13.02 15.01 12.05
C GLN A 12 12.05 16.08 11.55
N CYS A 13 12.52 17.07 10.79
CA CYS A 13 11.66 18.06 10.15
C CYS A 13 10.69 17.42 9.13
N SER A 14 11.15 16.43 8.36
CA SER A 14 10.29 15.70 7.42
C SER A 14 9.25 14.84 8.15
N LEU A 15 9.63 14.17 9.24
CA LEU A 15 8.71 13.40 10.07
C LEU A 15 7.60 14.28 10.65
N GLN A 16 7.94 15.44 11.21
CA GLN A 16 6.95 16.38 11.73
C GLN A 16 5.92 16.81 10.68
N ARG A 17 6.37 17.02 9.43
CA ARG A 17 5.46 17.39 8.34
C ARG A 17 4.63 16.21 7.83
N PHE A 18 5.17 14.99 7.91
CA PHE A 18 4.43 13.78 7.56
C PHE A 18 3.34 13.47 8.60
N SER A 19 3.65 13.61 9.90
CA SER A 19 2.74 13.32 11.01
C SER A 19 1.68 14.39 11.24
N ASP A 20 1.85 15.59 10.67
CA ASP A 20 0.85 16.66 10.72
C ASP A 20 -0.37 16.32 9.86
N MET A 21 -1.42 15.78 10.47
CA MET A 21 -2.64 15.37 9.78
C MET A 21 -3.47 16.53 9.21
N HIS A 22 -3.21 17.78 9.62
CA HIS A 22 -3.86 18.96 9.05
C HIS A 22 -3.19 19.44 7.76
N ARG A 23 -2.02 18.91 7.44
CA ARG A 23 -1.29 19.21 6.22
C ARG A 23 -1.86 18.41 5.04
N ASP A 24 -1.79 19.03 3.86
CA ASP A 24 -2.15 18.42 2.58
C ASP A 24 -1.47 17.06 2.36
N SER A 25 -2.24 16.09 1.84
CA SER A 25 -1.81 14.70 1.66
C SER A 25 -0.64 14.56 0.69
N THR A 26 -0.60 15.33 -0.39
CA THR A 26 0.53 15.35 -1.35
C THR A 26 1.80 15.83 -0.66
N SER A 27 1.70 16.88 0.16
CA SER A 27 2.83 17.38 0.95
C SER A 27 3.32 16.34 1.97
N ARG A 28 2.40 15.67 2.67
CA ARG A 28 2.72 14.60 3.62
C ARG A 28 3.42 13.42 2.93
N ALA A 29 2.93 12.99 1.78
CA ALA A 29 3.53 11.91 0.97
C ALA A 29 4.97 12.22 0.57
N LYS A 30 5.21 13.45 0.11
CA LYS A 30 6.57 13.92 -0.21
C LYS A 30 7.49 13.83 1.00
N HIS A 31 7.04 14.28 2.16
CA HIS A 31 7.86 14.28 3.38
C HIS A 31 8.08 12.88 3.96
N PHE A 32 7.09 12.00 3.85
CA PHE A 32 7.26 10.59 4.17
C PHE A 32 8.33 9.94 3.29
N ARG A 33 8.27 10.17 1.97
CA ARG A 33 9.29 9.66 1.02
C ARG A 33 10.69 10.17 1.35
N LEU A 34 10.84 11.47 1.60
CA LEU A 34 12.13 12.07 1.99
C LEU A 34 12.69 11.47 3.29
N ALA A 35 11.84 11.23 4.29
CA ALA A 35 12.25 10.59 5.53
C ALA A 35 12.72 9.15 5.26
N MET A 36 11.91 8.37 4.54
CA MET A 36 12.26 6.99 4.18
C MET A 36 13.57 6.90 3.40
N GLU A 37 13.80 7.75 2.39
CA GLU A 37 15.03 7.72 1.58
C GLU A 37 16.30 8.02 2.39
N ALA A 38 16.20 8.79 3.47
CA ALA A 38 17.33 9.18 4.31
C ALA A 38 17.68 8.16 5.42
N LEU A 39 16.80 7.19 5.68
CA LEU A 39 16.91 6.26 6.80
C LEU A 39 17.57 4.93 6.45
N SER A 40 18.25 4.33 7.43
CA SER A 40 18.74 2.96 7.32
C SER A 40 17.57 1.96 7.32
N PRO A 41 17.76 0.71 6.83
CA PRO A 41 16.70 -0.30 6.88
C PRO A 41 16.14 -0.54 8.29
N GLN A 42 16.97 -0.46 9.33
CA GLN A 42 16.52 -0.62 10.72
C GLN A 42 15.64 0.56 11.16
N ASP A 43 16.05 1.78 10.86
CA ASP A 43 15.28 2.98 11.23
C ASP A 43 13.97 3.10 10.45
N LYS A 44 13.93 2.59 9.20
CA LYS A 44 12.70 2.48 8.42
C LYS A 44 11.66 1.57 9.08
N ARG A 45 12.09 0.43 9.63
CA ARG A 45 11.19 -0.47 10.38
C ARG A 45 10.61 0.23 11.59
N GLN A 46 11.47 0.90 12.37
CA GLN A 46 11.04 1.66 13.54
C GLN A 46 10.04 2.76 13.18
N LEU A 47 10.33 3.56 12.14
CA LEU A 47 9.43 4.62 11.67
C LEU A 47 8.06 4.07 11.27
N VAL A 48 8.02 3.01 10.44
CA VAL A 48 6.77 2.44 9.97
C VAL A 48 5.95 1.86 11.12
N ASP A 49 6.59 1.29 12.14
CA ASP A 49 5.93 0.80 13.35
C ASP A 49 5.33 1.97 14.17
N ASP A 50 6.16 2.97 14.47
CA ASP A 50 5.80 4.13 15.30
C ASP A 50 4.71 5.00 14.66
N PHE A 51 4.71 5.13 13.33
CA PHE A 51 3.80 5.99 12.57
C PHE A 51 2.86 5.20 11.64
N SER A 52 2.55 3.96 12.02
CA SER A 52 1.68 3.08 11.21
C SER A 52 0.30 3.72 10.96
N PHE A 53 -0.28 4.35 11.98
CA PHE A 53 -1.57 5.04 11.86
C PHE A 53 -1.51 6.17 10.83
N GLU A 54 -0.51 7.04 10.90
CA GLU A 54 -0.34 8.18 9.98
C GLU A 54 -0.08 7.71 8.55
N ALA A 55 0.65 6.61 8.37
CA ALA A 55 0.88 5.99 7.08
C ALA A 55 -0.43 5.47 6.46
N PHE A 56 -1.24 4.74 7.23
CA PHE A 56 -2.55 4.26 6.74
C PHE A 56 -3.52 5.40 6.46
N HIS A 57 -3.57 6.41 7.33
CA HIS A 57 -4.37 7.60 7.08
C HIS A 57 -3.93 8.33 5.80
N LEU A 58 -2.61 8.45 5.56
CA LEU A 58 -2.08 9.07 4.35
C LEU A 58 -2.50 8.30 3.10
N ILE A 59 -2.42 6.97 3.12
CA ILE A 59 -2.84 6.12 2.01
C ILE A 59 -4.32 6.33 1.70
N ASP A 60 -5.18 6.32 2.73
CA ASP A 60 -6.62 6.53 2.55
C ASP A 60 -6.93 7.94 2.00
N SER A 61 -6.23 8.96 2.50
CA SER A 61 -6.36 10.35 2.04
C SER A 61 -5.98 10.53 0.57
N LEU A 62 -4.92 9.87 0.10
CA LEU A 62 -4.47 9.93 -1.29
C LEU A 62 -5.35 9.09 -2.23
N LEU A 63 -5.99 8.05 -1.71
CA LEU A 63 -6.89 7.20 -2.49
C LEU A 63 -8.34 7.67 -2.44
N LEU A 64 -8.70 8.83 -1.88
CA LEU A 64 -10.10 9.26 -1.73
C LEU A 64 -10.92 9.20 -3.03
N HIS A 65 -10.30 9.44 -4.19
CA HIS A 65 -11.01 9.40 -5.47
C HIS A 65 -11.47 7.97 -5.82
N PRO A 66 -12.75 7.75 -6.18
CA PRO A 66 -13.28 6.41 -6.46
C PRO A 66 -12.85 5.85 -7.83
N ASP A 67 -12.50 6.74 -8.76
CA ASP A 67 -12.06 6.40 -10.09
C ASP A 67 -10.60 6.85 -10.29
N LEU A 68 -9.70 5.87 -10.36
CA LEU A 68 -8.25 6.09 -10.49
C LEU A 68 -7.81 6.23 -11.97
N SER A 69 -8.74 6.57 -12.87
CA SER A 69 -8.48 6.72 -14.31
C SER A 69 -8.78 8.10 -14.88
N VAL A 70 -9.30 9.02 -14.06
CA VAL A 70 -9.93 10.28 -14.53
C VAL A 70 -8.92 11.37 -14.87
N ASP A 71 -7.89 11.57 -14.04
CA ASP A 71 -6.88 12.62 -14.25
C ASP A 71 -5.49 12.23 -13.73
N ALA A 72 -4.47 12.96 -14.20
CA ALA A 72 -3.07 12.68 -13.92
C ALA A 72 -2.69 12.85 -12.43
N GLN A 73 -3.33 13.78 -11.71
CA GLN A 73 -3.06 14.02 -10.30
C GLN A 73 -3.60 12.87 -9.45
N VAL A 74 -4.83 12.41 -9.72
CA VAL A 74 -5.43 11.24 -9.05
C VAL A 74 -4.59 9.99 -9.26
N VAL A 75 -4.05 9.78 -10.47
CA VAL A 75 -3.13 8.66 -10.74
C VAL A 75 -1.84 8.80 -9.95
N PHE A 76 -1.25 10.00 -9.90
CA PHE A 76 -0.04 10.26 -9.12
C PHE A 76 -0.25 10.06 -7.62
N ASP A 77 -1.39 10.49 -7.09
CA ASP A 77 -1.76 10.31 -5.69
C ASP A 77 -1.94 8.83 -5.37
N ALA A 78 -2.60 8.08 -6.25
CA ALA A 78 -2.73 6.63 -6.13
C ALA A 78 -1.37 5.92 -6.14
N GLU A 79 -0.46 6.29 -7.05
CA GLU A 79 0.91 5.74 -7.08
C GLU A 79 1.68 6.08 -5.80
N SER A 80 1.51 7.28 -5.26
CA SER A 80 2.12 7.71 -3.99
C SER A 80 1.55 6.95 -2.79
N ALA A 81 0.25 6.68 -2.79
CA ALA A 81 -0.43 5.87 -1.79
C ALA A 81 0.07 4.42 -1.81
N LEU A 82 0.13 3.81 -3.01
CA LEU A 82 0.62 2.45 -3.18
C LEU A 82 2.10 2.32 -2.83
N TRP A 83 2.92 3.34 -3.12
CA TRP A 83 4.31 3.38 -2.67
C TRP A 83 4.42 3.43 -1.14
N THR A 84 3.53 4.17 -0.46
CA THR A 84 3.47 4.22 1.01
C THR A 84 3.07 2.86 1.57
N LEU A 85 2.07 2.20 0.97
CA LEU A 85 1.69 0.83 1.33
C LEU A 85 2.85 -0.16 1.15
N GLU A 86 3.62 -0.02 0.07
CA GLU A 86 4.83 -0.85 -0.12
C GLU A 86 5.80 -0.72 1.04
N GLN A 87 6.03 0.50 1.54
CA GLN A 87 6.92 0.70 2.68
C GLN A 87 6.38 -0.03 3.92
N VAL A 88 5.07 0.04 4.16
CA VAL A 88 4.42 -0.65 5.27
C VAL A 88 4.58 -2.17 5.15
N LEU A 89 4.28 -2.74 3.99
CA LEU A 89 4.39 -4.18 3.73
C LEU A 89 5.84 -4.70 3.87
N CYS A 90 6.81 -3.94 3.37
CA CYS A 90 8.22 -4.38 3.35
C CYS A 90 8.95 -4.16 4.67
N PHE A 91 8.57 -3.16 5.46
CA PHE A 91 9.28 -2.79 6.70
C PHE A 91 8.51 -3.11 7.98
N ALA A 92 7.22 -3.46 7.91
CA ALA A 92 6.46 -3.95 9.07
C ALA A 92 5.54 -5.15 8.73
N PRO A 93 6.08 -6.25 8.20
CA PRO A 93 5.28 -7.42 7.78
C PRO A 93 4.53 -8.12 8.94
N GLU A 94 4.94 -7.91 10.19
CA GLU A 94 4.26 -8.39 11.40
C GLU A 94 2.98 -7.61 11.74
N LEU A 95 2.85 -6.37 11.26
CA LEU A 95 1.65 -5.54 11.47
C LEU A 95 0.53 -5.87 10.49
N VAL A 96 0.89 -6.25 9.26
CA VAL A 96 -0.05 -6.27 8.12
C VAL A 96 -1.01 -7.46 8.10
N GLY A 97 -0.77 -8.47 8.94
CA GLY A 97 -1.51 -9.74 8.92
C GLY A 97 -2.71 -9.84 9.85
N LYS A 98 -2.91 -8.86 10.75
CA LYS A 98 -3.94 -8.92 11.81
C LYS A 98 -4.55 -7.55 12.10
N GLY A 99 -5.59 -7.54 12.93
CA GLY A 99 -6.21 -6.31 13.43
C GLY A 99 -6.82 -5.44 12.34
N TRP A 100 -6.89 -4.13 12.61
CA TRP A 100 -7.44 -3.15 11.69
C TRP A 100 -6.55 -2.94 10.46
N GLN A 101 -5.24 -3.16 10.59
CA GLN A 101 -4.26 -3.01 9.50
C GLN A 101 -4.55 -3.99 8.37
N ARG A 102 -4.83 -5.27 8.69
CA ARG A 102 -5.24 -6.27 7.70
C ARG A 102 -6.43 -5.78 6.86
N ASN A 103 -7.47 -5.31 7.54
CA ASN A 103 -8.71 -4.87 6.89
C ASN A 103 -8.46 -3.60 6.05
N ALA A 104 -7.64 -2.66 6.55
CA ALA A 104 -7.26 -1.47 5.81
C ALA A 104 -6.51 -1.83 4.51
N ILE A 105 -5.52 -2.72 4.60
CA ILE A 105 -4.74 -3.17 3.43
C ILE A 105 -5.65 -3.88 2.41
N GLU A 106 -6.54 -4.76 2.86
CA GLU A 106 -7.49 -5.42 1.99
C GLU A 106 -8.39 -4.41 1.25
N CYS A 107 -8.91 -3.40 1.96
CA CYS A 107 -9.67 -2.30 1.37
C CYS A 107 -8.87 -1.56 0.29
N ILE A 108 -7.64 -1.15 0.61
CA ILE A 108 -6.75 -0.42 -0.30
C ILE A 108 -6.48 -1.25 -1.56
N LEU A 109 -6.15 -2.54 -1.39
CA LEU A 109 -5.84 -3.44 -2.50
C LEU A 109 -7.07 -3.69 -3.38
N LYS A 110 -8.26 -3.90 -2.80
CA LYS A 110 -9.51 -4.05 -3.57
C LYS A 110 -9.76 -2.82 -4.45
N ARG A 111 -9.60 -1.61 -3.92
CA ARG A 111 -9.76 -0.36 -4.69
C ARG A 111 -8.74 -0.25 -5.83
N ALA A 112 -7.48 -0.60 -5.57
CA ALA A 112 -6.41 -0.46 -6.56
C ALA A 112 -6.39 -1.57 -7.62
N LEU A 113 -6.86 -2.78 -7.29
CA LEU A 113 -6.92 -3.94 -8.18
C LEU A 113 -8.09 -3.92 -9.17
N LEU A 114 -9.09 -3.04 -8.98
CA LEU A 114 -10.27 -2.93 -9.83
C LEU A 114 -9.89 -2.97 -11.32
N PRO A 115 -10.46 -3.90 -12.11
CA PRO A 115 -10.12 -4.07 -13.53
C PRO A 115 -10.18 -2.80 -14.38
N ARG A 116 -11.10 -1.87 -14.05
CA ARG A 116 -11.28 -0.59 -14.74
C ARG A 116 -10.17 0.44 -14.51
N ASN A 117 -9.33 0.27 -13.48
CA ASN A 117 -8.23 1.19 -13.21
C ASN A 117 -7.16 1.12 -14.31
N LEU A 118 -6.37 2.19 -14.46
CA LEU A 118 -5.25 2.21 -15.39
C LEU A 118 -4.28 1.05 -15.12
N LEU A 119 -3.75 0.48 -16.21
CA LEU A 119 -2.86 -0.68 -16.15
C LEU A 119 -1.61 -0.43 -15.28
N GLY A 120 -1.09 0.80 -15.25
CA GLY A 120 0.06 1.18 -14.41
C GLY A 120 -0.23 0.97 -12.93
N VAL A 121 -1.31 1.56 -12.43
CA VAL A 121 -1.79 1.41 -11.04
C VAL A 121 -2.06 -0.06 -10.72
N ARG A 122 -2.75 -0.78 -11.62
CA ARG A 122 -3.07 -2.21 -11.43
C ARG A 122 -1.83 -3.07 -11.31
N LYS A 123 -0.77 -2.81 -12.08
CA LYS A 123 0.50 -3.56 -11.97
C LYS A 123 1.15 -3.39 -10.60
N ILE A 124 1.14 -2.17 -10.06
CA ILE A 124 1.64 -1.90 -8.71
C ILE A 124 0.76 -2.65 -7.69
N ALA A 125 -0.56 -2.53 -7.79
CA ALA A 125 -1.51 -3.19 -6.90
C ALA A 125 -1.36 -4.73 -6.91
N ILE A 126 -1.17 -5.34 -8.07
CA ILE A 126 -0.90 -6.79 -8.21
C ILE A 126 0.37 -7.15 -7.43
N ARG A 127 1.47 -6.42 -7.63
CA ARG A 127 2.72 -6.67 -6.92
C ARG A 127 2.54 -6.56 -5.40
N LEU A 128 1.83 -5.54 -4.92
CA LEU A 128 1.58 -5.34 -3.49
C LEU A 128 0.65 -6.41 -2.91
N PHE A 129 -0.36 -6.86 -3.68
CA PHE A 129 -1.20 -7.99 -3.28
C PHE A 129 -0.37 -9.26 -3.09
N LEU A 130 0.57 -9.56 -4.00
CA LEU A 130 1.43 -10.73 -3.88
C LEU A 130 2.33 -10.65 -2.62
N ILE A 131 2.88 -9.48 -2.31
CA ILE A 131 3.67 -9.26 -1.08
C ILE A 131 2.79 -9.46 0.16
N TRP A 132 1.62 -8.82 0.21
CA TRP A 132 0.70 -8.95 1.33
C TRP A 132 0.21 -10.39 1.52
N TYR A 133 -0.12 -11.10 0.44
CA TYR A 133 -0.50 -12.51 0.48
C TYR A 133 0.63 -13.38 1.07
N GLN A 134 1.89 -13.12 0.71
CA GLN A 134 3.04 -13.80 1.31
C GLN A 134 3.18 -13.49 2.80
N CYS A 135 3.00 -12.22 3.22
CA CYS A 135 2.97 -11.86 4.64
C CYS A 135 1.88 -12.62 5.40
N LEU A 136 0.67 -12.72 4.84
CA LEU A 136 -0.42 -13.50 5.43
C LEU A 136 -0.08 -14.98 5.53
N ALA A 137 0.52 -15.56 4.49
CA ALA A 137 0.85 -16.99 4.45
C ALA A 137 1.82 -17.39 5.58
N VAL A 138 2.80 -16.54 5.90
CA VAL A 138 3.75 -16.77 7.01
C VAL A 138 3.04 -16.97 8.35
N TYR A 139 1.90 -16.30 8.55
CA TYR A 139 1.13 -16.33 9.79
C TYR A 139 -0.18 -17.11 9.69
N ASN A 140 -0.33 -18.00 8.69
CA ASN A 140 -1.56 -18.77 8.43
C ASN A 140 -2.82 -17.90 8.31
N GLY A 141 -2.67 -16.69 7.77
CA GLY A 141 -3.73 -15.68 7.67
C GLY A 141 -4.46 -15.64 6.33
N THR A 142 -4.13 -16.50 5.37
CA THR A 142 -4.78 -16.54 4.04
C THR A 142 -6.19 -17.11 4.12
N SER A 143 -6.97 -16.94 3.05
CA SER A 143 -8.31 -17.49 2.93
C SER A 143 -8.50 -18.07 1.53
N ARG A 144 -9.47 -18.98 1.37
CA ARG A 144 -9.78 -19.58 0.07
C ARG A 144 -10.07 -18.52 -1.02
N MET A 145 -10.70 -17.41 -0.65
CA MET A 145 -10.94 -16.32 -1.60
C MET A 145 -9.62 -15.67 -2.02
N LEU A 146 -8.74 -15.37 -1.07
CA LEU A 146 -7.42 -14.79 -1.35
C LEU A 146 -6.54 -15.72 -2.19
N ASP A 147 -6.66 -17.05 -2.02
CA ASP A 147 -5.95 -18.03 -2.86
C ASP A 147 -6.40 -17.93 -4.33
N VAL A 148 -7.70 -17.74 -4.58
CA VAL A 148 -8.22 -17.56 -5.95
C VAL A 148 -7.78 -16.21 -6.52
N VAL A 149 -7.81 -15.14 -5.72
CA VAL A 149 -7.31 -13.82 -6.15
C VAL A 149 -5.82 -13.88 -6.49
N PHE A 150 -5.02 -14.58 -5.69
CA PHE A 150 -3.61 -14.83 -5.97
C PHE A 150 -3.41 -15.50 -7.33
N GLN A 151 -4.19 -16.54 -7.63
CA GLN A 151 -4.14 -17.20 -8.95
C GLN A 151 -4.51 -16.24 -10.08
N CYS A 152 -5.51 -15.37 -9.88
CA CYS A 152 -5.91 -14.36 -10.87
C CYS A 152 -4.82 -13.31 -11.14
N CYS A 153 -3.93 -13.07 -10.18
CA CYS A 153 -2.80 -12.14 -10.29
C CYS A 153 -1.60 -12.73 -11.06
N LEU A 154 -1.56 -14.05 -11.29
CA LEU A 154 -0.46 -14.72 -11.98
C LEU A 154 -0.72 -14.79 -13.50
N PRO A 155 0.27 -14.40 -14.33
CA PRO A 155 0.10 -14.46 -15.78
C PRO A 155 -0.07 -15.91 -16.25
N TYR A 156 -1.07 -16.13 -17.11
CA TYR A 156 -1.38 -17.43 -17.72
C TYR A 156 -1.72 -18.56 -16.73
N PHE A 157 -2.06 -18.24 -15.48
CA PHE A 157 -2.42 -19.27 -14.52
C PHE A 157 -3.76 -19.92 -14.88
N PRO A 158 -3.84 -21.26 -14.96
CA PRO A 158 -5.07 -21.95 -15.33
C PRO A 158 -6.09 -21.91 -14.19
N LEU A 159 -7.19 -21.18 -14.38
CA LEU A 159 -8.31 -21.16 -13.44
C LEU A 159 -9.26 -22.34 -13.69
N LYS A 160 -9.92 -22.80 -12.63
CA LYS A 160 -10.93 -23.87 -12.73
C LYS A 160 -12.08 -23.44 -13.64
N ASN A 161 -12.65 -24.40 -14.37
CA ASN A 161 -13.86 -24.23 -15.20
C ASN A 161 -13.76 -23.07 -16.22
N SER A 162 -12.55 -22.74 -16.70
CA SER A 162 -12.33 -21.64 -17.65
C SER A 162 -12.86 -20.29 -17.15
N GLN A 163 -12.89 -20.07 -15.83
CA GLN A 163 -13.24 -18.77 -15.26
C GLN A 163 -12.26 -17.69 -15.73
N ARG A 164 -12.76 -16.46 -15.87
CA ARG A 164 -11.95 -15.31 -16.29
C ARG A 164 -11.43 -14.57 -15.07
N SER A 165 -10.11 -14.37 -14.99
CA SER A 165 -9.46 -13.63 -13.89
C SER A 165 -10.09 -12.26 -13.67
N GLU A 166 -10.40 -11.55 -14.75
CA GLU A 166 -11.03 -10.23 -14.70
C GLU A 166 -12.36 -10.24 -13.95
N ARG A 167 -13.22 -11.24 -14.19
CA ARG A 167 -14.51 -11.34 -13.52
C ARG A 167 -14.36 -11.64 -12.03
N ILE A 168 -13.47 -12.56 -11.67
CA ILE A 168 -13.20 -12.88 -10.26
C ILE A 168 -12.63 -11.68 -9.53
N LEU A 169 -11.69 -10.95 -10.16
CA LEU A 169 -11.12 -9.74 -9.59
C LEU A 169 -12.19 -8.65 -9.42
N GLN A 170 -13.12 -8.50 -10.37
CA GLN A 170 -14.25 -7.59 -10.23
C GLN A 170 -15.11 -7.95 -9.02
N GLU A 171 -15.56 -9.21 -8.93
CA GLU A 171 -16.39 -9.72 -7.84
C GLU A 171 -15.69 -9.59 -6.47
N TYR A 172 -14.39 -9.90 -6.41
CA TYR A 172 -13.58 -9.69 -5.22
C TYR A 172 -13.56 -8.21 -4.84
N CYS A 173 -13.18 -7.31 -5.75
CA CYS A 173 -13.02 -5.89 -5.44
C CYS A 173 -14.33 -5.21 -5.03
N GLU A 174 -15.47 -5.65 -5.54
CA GLU A 174 -16.80 -5.09 -5.24
C GLU A 174 -17.49 -5.74 -4.03
N SER A 175 -16.98 -6.87 -3.53
CA SER A 175 -17.54 -7.50 -2.34
C SER A 175 -17.43 -6.60 -1.10
N PRO A 176 -18.46 -6.54 -0.24
CA PRO A 176 -18.36 -5.85 1.05
C PRO A 176 -17.30 -6.51 1.94
N GLN A 177 -16.76 -5.76 2.90
CA GLN A 177 -15.90 -6.30 3.96
C GLN A 177 -16.71 -7.01 5.04
#